data_AF-A0A7Y2Z262-F1
#
_entry.id   AF-A0A7Y2Z262-F1
#
_cell.length_a   1.000
_cell.length_b   1.000
_cell.length_c   1.000
_cell.angle_alpha   90.00
_cell.angle_beta   90.00
_cell.angle_gamma   90.00
#
_symmetry.space_group_name_H-M   'P 1'
#
loop_
_entity.id
_entity.type
_entity.pdbx_description
1 polymer ?
#
loop_
_entity_poly.entity_id
_entity_poly.type
_entity_poly.pdbx_seq_one_letter_code
_entity_poly.pdbx_strand_id
1 'polypeptide(L)'
;MQVKKYLVLGVLFLLPLSMYIFFASGKDNFGRLPVLTENITEIDKFNAEDNDTIRLKNSITILGFFGNDPLANKVNAFNLAHKIYKKNRGFNDFQIVILQPEGTEAPSKELKKKLSEIADTDRWKFVFGSPEEIKEVFNSLKSDYLLMPDNGSPYVFIIDKNGNLRGRDDDEDVGKLYGFDARDFAEINNKMDDDVKVILAEYRLELKKYKADREI
;
A
#
# COMPACT_ATOMS: atom_id res chain seq x y z
N MET A 1 -44.24 38.59 3.22
CA MET A 1 -42.90 38.97 2.70
C MET A 1 -41.84 39.02 3.81
N GLN A 2 -42.13 39.60 4.98
CA GLN A 2 -41.16 39.71 6.08
C GLN A 2 -40.72 38.38 6.71
N VAL A 3 -41.64 37.42 6.91
CA VAL A 3 -41.31 36.09 7.47
C VAL A 3 -40.30 35.33 6.60
N LYS A 4 -40.44 35.43 5.26
CA LYS A 4 -39.47 34.84 4.31
C LYS A 4 -38.08 35.47 4.45
N LYS A 5 -38.00 36.78 4.70
CA LYS A 5 -36.73 37.49 4.91
C LYS A 5 -36.03 37.01 6.18
N TYR A 6 -36.75 36.89 7.30
CA TYR A 6 -36.16 36.40 8.55
C TYR A 6 -35.75 34.93 8.48
N LEU A 7 -36.53 34.09 7.79
CA LEU A 7 -36.18 32.69 7.57
C LEU A 7 -34.92 32.56 6.69
N VAL A 8 -34.85 33.32 5.59
CA VAL A 8 -33.65 33.34 4.72
C VAL A 8 -32.43 33.82 5.51
N LEU A 9 -32.55 34.88 6.31
CA LEU A 9 -31.43 35.41 7.09
C LEU A 9 -30.97 34.45 8.19
N GLY A 10 -31.91 33.74 8.82
CA GLY A 10 -31.62 32.70 9.82
C GLY A 10 -30.88 31.51 9.21
N VAL A 11 -31.32 31.03 8.04
CA VAL A 11 -30.60 29.95 7.32
C VAL A 11 -29.21 30.43 6.88
N LEU A 12 -29.09 31.65 6.35
CA LEU A 12 -27.81 32.19 5.90
C LEU A 12 -26.77 32.29 7.02
N PHE A 13 -27.22 32.52 8.26
CA PHE A 13 -26.35 32.66 9.43
C PHE A 13 -26.10 31.34 10.17
N LEU A 14 -27.13 30.51 10.36
CA LEU A 14 -27.05 29.29 11.15
C LEU A 14 -26.50 28.10 10.35
N LEU A 15 -26.81 28.00 9.05
CA LEU A 15 -26.39 26.87 8.22
C LEU A 15 -24.85 26.75 8.11
N PRO A 16 -24.08 27.84 7.88
CA PRO A 16 -22.62 27.75 7.84
C PRO A 16 -22.03 27.33 9.19
N LEU A 17 -22.59 27.84 10.29
CA LEU A 17 -22.15 27.48 11.65
C LEU A 17 -22.45 26.02 11.98
N SER A 18 -23.65 25.53 11.63
CA SER A 18 -24.03 24.14 11.84
C SER A 18 -23.21 23.20 10.97
N MET A 19 -22.90 23.57 9.72
CA MET A 19 -21.99 22.82 8.85
C MET A 19 -20.58 22.77 9.44
N TYR A 20 -20.05 23.91 9.92
CA TYR A 20 -18.75 23.95 10.58
C TYR A 20 -18.71 23.05 11.82
N ILE A 21 -19.71 23.14 12.70
CA ILE A 21 -19.80 22.28 13.88
C ILE A 21 -19.98 20.81 13.46
N PHE A 22 -20.77 20.51 12.43
CA PHE A 22 -20.92 19.15 11.89
C PHE A 22 -19.57 18.58 11.43
N PHE A 23 -18.81 19.32 10.61
CA PHE A 23 -17.47 18.90 10.18
C PHE A 23 -16.46 18.82 11.33
N ALA A 24 -16.51 19.74 12.29
CA ALA A 24 -15.62 19.74 13.46
C ALA A 24 -15.97 18.67 14.51
N SER A 25 -17.26 18.29 14.59
CA SER A 25 -17.78 17.24 15.49
C SER A 25 -17.74 15.85 14.85
N GLY A 26 -17.51 15.78 13.53
CA GLY A 26 -17.10 14.57 12.87
C GLY A 26 -15.86 14.05 13.57
N LYS A 27 -16.03 13.01 14.38
CA LYS A 27 -14.90 12.25 14.88
C LYS A 27 -14.13 11.82 13.64
N ASP A 28 -12.86 12.18 13.57
CA ASP A 28 -11.88 11.47 12.78
C ASP A 28 -11.85 10.01 13.29
N ASN A 29 -12.86 9.23 12.91
CA ASN A 29 -12.63 7.83 12.67
C ASN A 29 -11.72 7.83 11.46
N PHE A 30 -10.42 8.04 11.68
CA PHE A 30 -9.41 7.48 10.79
C PHE A 30 -9.79 6.01 10.70
N GLY A 31 -10.55 5.68 9.65
CA GLY A 31 -11.05 4.34 9.42
C GLY A 31 -9.82 3.46 9.40
N ARG A 32 -9.78 2.47 10.29
CA ARG A 32 -8.66 1.53 10.22
C ARG A 32 -8.77 0.81 8.89
N LEU A 33 -7.66 0.66 8.17
CA LEU A 33 -7.71 -0.13 6.94
C LEU A 33 -8.01 -1.58 7.30
N PRO A 34 -9.08 -2.22 6.81
CA PRO A 34 -9.43 -3.59 7.17
C PRO A 34 -8.28 -4.59 6.98
N VAL A 35 -8.29 -5.64 7.81
CA VAL A 35 -7.49 -6.85 7.60
C VAL A 35 -8.32 -7.81 6.75
N LEU A 36 -7.89 -8.06 5.53
CA LEU A 36 -8.63 -8.91 4.58
C LEU A 36 -8.16 -10.36 4.61
N THR A 37 -6.87 -10.59 4.86
CA THR A 37 -6.31 -11.93 5.01
C THR A 37 -5.16 -11.89 6.01
N GLU A 38 -5.20 -12.81 6.98
CA GLU A 38 -4.16 -12.94 7.99
C GLU A 38 -3.07 -13.92 7.56
N ASN A 39 -1.85 -13.70 8.06
CA ASN A 39 -0.72 -14.62 7.95
C ASN A 39 -0.34 -14.96 6.49
N ILE A 40 0.01 -13.94 5.72
CA ILE A 40 0.60 -14.09 4.38
C ILE A 40 1.91 -14.87 4.48
N THR A 41 2.16 -15.74 3.50
CA THR A 41 3.37 -16.56 3.44
C THR A 41 4.61 -15.67 3.47
N GLU A 42 5.55 -16.00 4.36
CA GLU A 42 6.79 -15.25 4.53
C GLU A 42 7.74 -15.48 3.34
N ILE A 43 8.59 -14.49 3.08
CA ILE A 43 9.49 -14.46 1.91
C ILE A 43 10.97 -14.62 2.28
N ASP A 44 11.26 -15.10 3.48
CA ASP A 44 12.62 -15.23 4.01
C ASP A 44 13.48 -16.28 3.29
N LYS A 45 12.86 -17.11 2.43
CA LYS A 45 13.52 -18.07 1.54
C LYS A 45 13.93 -17.47 0.18
N PHE A 46 13.41 -16.30 -0.17
CA PHE A 46 13.74 -15.67 -1.45
C PHE A 46 15.13 -15.06 -1.41
N ASN A 47 15.84 -15.13 -2.53
CA ASN A 47 17.14 -14.52 -2.71
C ASN A 47 16.99 -13.02 -3.01
N ALA A 48 17.91 -12.18 -2.53
CA ALA A 48 17.97 -10.75 -2.84
C ALA A 48 19.34 -10.39 -3.42
N GLU A 49 19.42 -9.30 -4.19
CA GLU A 49 20.66 -8.85 -4.84
C GLU A 49 21.83 -8.69 -3.85
N ASP A 50 21.54 -8.24 -2.62
CA ASP A 50 22.53 -7.93 -1.60
C ASP A 50 22.75 -9.08 -0.59
N ASN A 51 22.22 -10.29 -0.85
CA ASN A 51 22.16 -11.43 0.08
C ASN A 51 21.49 -11.13 1.43
N ASP A 52 20.77 -10.01 1.53
CA ASP A 52 19.97 -9.67 2.70
C ASP A 52 18.73 -10.57 2.78
N THR A 53 18.46 -11.13 3.96
CA THR A 53 17.18 -11.80 4.22
C THR A 53 16.07 -10.75 4.32
N ILE A 54 15.21 -10.70 3.32
CA ILE A 54 14.02 -9.83 3.31
C ILE A 54 12.87 -10.56 4.00
N ARG A 55 12.10 -9.82 4.82
CA ARG A 55 10.91 -10.34 5.52
C ARG A 55 9.75 -9.36 5.39
N LEU A 56 8.53 -9.89 5.32
CA LEU A 56 7.30 -9.12 5.43
C LEU A 56 7.06 -8.69 6.88
N LYS A 57 7.29 -9.60 7.84
CA LYS A 57 7.13 -9.28 9.26
C LYS A 57 8.04 -8.14 9.70
N ASN A 58 7.51 -7.31 10.60
CA ASN A 58 8.13 -6.10 11.12
C ASN A 58 8.33 -4.97 10.09
N SER A 59 7.71 -5.06 8.91
CA SER A 59 7.73 -4.01 7.89
C SER A 59 6.35 -3.80 7.28
N ILE A 60 6.00 -2.55 7.00
CA ILE A 60 4.88 -2.24 6.11
C ILE A 60 5.40 -2.40 4.68
N THR A 61 4.82 -3.34 3.96
CA THR A 61 5.34 -3.78 2.66
C THR A 61 4.32 -3.55 1.58
N ILE A 62 4.73 -2.88 0.51
CA ILE A 62 4.01 -2.97 -0.77
C ILE A 62 4.56 -4.15 -1.54
N LEU A 63 3.75 -5.19 -1.71
CA LEU A 63 4.11 -6.44 -2.36
C LEU A 63 3.65 -6.43 -3.82
N GLY A 64 4.54 -6.71 -4.76
CA GLY A 64 4.22 -6.81 -6.19
C GLY A 64 4.88 -8.01 -6.86
N PHE A 65 4.42 -8.35 -8.08
CA PHE A 65 4.83 -9.53 -8.82
C PHE A 65 5.16 -9.16 -10.27
N PHE A 66 6.44 -9.13 -10.66
CA PHE A 66 6.83 -8.62 -11.99
C PHE A 66 7.10 -9.71 -13.03
N GLY A 67 6.91 -10.98 -12.68
CA GLY A 67 7.04 -12.09 -13.60
C GLY A 67 8.45 -12.22 -14.21
N ASN A 68 8.54 -12.90 -15.35
CA ASN A 68 9.82 -13.20 -16.00
C ASN A 68 10.42 -12.01 -16.79
N ASP A 69 9.66 -10.94 -17.00
CA ASP A 69 10.14 -9.69 -17.63
C ASP A 69 9.83 -8.47 -16.75
N PRO A 70 10.74 -8.12 -15.82
CA PRO A 70 10.58 -6.95 -14.96
C PRO A 70 10.50 -5.63 -15.73
N LEU A 71 11.13 -5.53 -16.91
CA LEU A 71 11.14 -4.30 -17.71
C LEU A 71 9.80 -4.06 -18.41
N ALA A 72 9.04 -5.11 -18.73
CA ALA A 72 7.66 -4.99 -19.18
C ALA A 72 6.77 -4.30 -18.13
N ASN A 73 7.09 -4.47 -16.84
CA ASN A 73 6.38 -3.86 -15.71
C ASN A 73 6.92 -2.48 -15.31
N LYS A 74 7.73 -1.82 -16.15
CA LYS A 74 8.30 -0.48 -15.84
C LYS A 74 7.24 0.58 -15.50
N VAL A 75 6.08 0.54 -16.16
CA VAL A 75 5.00 1.52 -15.92
C VAL A 75 4.47 1.36 -14.50
N ASN A 76 4.21 0.12 -14.08
CA ASN A 76 3.78 -0.24 -12.74
C ASN A 76 4.80 0.25 -11.71
N ALA A 77 6.09 -0.06 -11.93
CA ALA A 77 7.17 0.37 -11.06
C ALA A 77 7.25 1.90 -10.94
N PHE A 78 7.11 2.64 -12.04
CA PHE A 78 7.20 4.10 -12.05
C PHE A 78 6.00 4.76 -11.36
N ASN A 79 4.80 4.22 -11.55
CA ASN A 79 3.60 4.67 -10.84
C ASN A 79 3.81 4.55 -9.33
N LEU A 80 4.25 3.37 -8.85
CA LEU A 80 4.56 3.14 -7.44
C LEU A 80 5.68 4.05 -6.94
N ALA A 81 6.74 4.25 -7.73
CA ALA A 81 7.86 5.10 -7.37
C ALA A 81 7.45 6.55 -7.12
N HIS A 82 6.67 7.11 -8.05
CA HIS A 82 6.21 8.50 -7.98
C HIS A 82 5.11 8.74 -6.94
N LYS A 83 4.19 7.77 -6.79
CA LYS A 83 2.97 7.98 -6.04
C LYS A 83 3.08 7.49 -4.60
N ILE A 84 3.78 6.38 -4.37
CA ILE A 84 3.86 5.73 -3.06
C ILE A 84 5.27 5.83 -2.49
N TYR A 85 6.28 5.33 -3.21
CA TYR A 85 7.62 5.15 -2.67
C TYR A 85 8.27 6.46 -2.23
N LYS A 86 8.35 7.45 -3.14
CA LYS A 86 9.04 8.72 -2.88
C LYS A 86 8.49 9.46 -1.66
N LYS A 87 7.18 9.36 -1.40
CA LYS A 87 6.51 10.01 -0.28
C LYS A 87 6.76 9.30 1.05
N ASN A 88 6.90 7.97 1.03
CA ASN A 88 6.87 7.12 2.22
C ASN A 88 8.22 6.50 2.60
N ARG A 89 9.25 6.56 1.72
CA ARG A 89 10.58 5.97 1.97
C ARG A 89 11.31 6.49 3.21
N GLY A 90 10.93 7.67 3.72
CA GLY A 90 11.49 8.20 4.96
C GLY A 90 11.03 7.46 6.22
N PHE A 91 10.11 6.52 6.09
CA PHE A 91 9.61 5.72 7.20
C PHE A 91 10.44 4.45 7.37
N ASN A 92 11.00 4.26 8.57
CA ASN A 92 12.06 3.27 8.81
C ASN A 92 11.66 1.81 8.58
N ASP A 93 10.38 1.49 8.70
CA ASP A 93 9.88 0.13 8.52
C ASP A 93 9.02 -0.01 7.26
N PHE A 94 9.17 0.92 6.30
CA PHE A 94 8.48 0.87 5.02
C PHE A 94 9.38 0.30 3.94
N GLN A 95 8.84 -0.59 3.12
CA GLN A 95 9.53 -1.17 1.96
C GLN A 95 8.58 -1.45 0.80
N ILE A 96 9.14 -1.49 -0.40
CA ILE A 96 8.50 -2.07 -1.58
C ILE A 96 9.26 -3.34 -1.91
N VAL A 97 8.55 -4.45 -2.05
CA VAL A 97 9.11 -5.76 -2.35
C VAL A 97 8.46 -6.28 -3.62
N ILE A 98 9.29 -6.60 -4.60
CA ILE A 98 8.87 -7.14 -5.89
C ILE A 98 9.39 -8.57 -6.01
N LEU A 99 8.46 -9.53 -6.09
CA LEU A 99 8.72 -10.94 -6.34
C LEU A 99 8.78 -11.21 -7.84
N GLN A 100 9.71 -12.07 -8.22
CA GLN A 100 9.97 -12.44 -9.61
C GLN A 100 10.76 -13.75 -9.66
N PRO A 101 10.69 -14.51 -10.76
CA PRO A 101 11.44 -15.75 -10.92
C PRO A 101 12.96 -15.52 -10.86
N GLU A 102 13.69 -16.51 -10.36
CA GLU A 102 15.15 -16.59 -10.55
C GLU A 102 15.52 -16.49 -12.04
N GLY A 103 16.65 -15.85 -12.34
CA GLY A 103 17.09 -15.56 -13.71
C GLY A 103 16.65 -14.19 -14.24
N THR A 104 15.88 -13.42 -13.45
CA THR A 104 15.44 -12.05 -13.78
C THR A 104 16.33 -10.96 -13.19
N GLU A 105 17.45 -11.30 -12.56
CA GLU A 105 18.29 -10.38 -11.78
C GLU A 105 18.84 -9.23 -12.62
N ALA A 106 19.29 -9.54 -13.84
CA ALA A 106 19.84 -8.54 -14.76
C ALA A 106 18.82 -7.48 -15.18
N PRO A 107 17.62 -7.83 -15.71
CA PRO A 107 16.61 -6.82 -16.03
C PRO A 107 16.07 -6.08 -14.79
N SER A 108 15.97 -6.72 -13.62
CA SER A 108 15.58 -6.03 -12.39
C SER A 108 16.61 -5.02 -11.94
N LYS A 109 17.91 -5.31 -12.09
CA LYS A 109 18.99 -4.36 -11.82
C LYS A 109 18.93 -3.15 -12.75
N GLU A 110 18.59 -3.36 -14.03
CA GLU A 110 18.35 -2.26 -14.95
C GLU A 110 17.15 -1.41 -14.52
N LEU A 111 16.04 -2.05 -14.13
CA LEU A 111 14.88 -1.34 -13.62
C LEU A 111 15.20 -0.54 -12.35
N LYS A 112 15.95 -1.12 -11.41
CA LYS A 112 16.42 -0.46 -10.17
C LYS A 112 17.24 0.80 -10.47
N LYS A 113 18.12 0.75 -11.47
CA LYS A 113 18.87 1.94 -11.93
C LYS A 113 17.94 3.04 -12.42
N LYS A 114 16.94 2.71 -13.23
CA LYS A 114 15.94 3.70 -13.71
C LYS A 114 15.13 4.29 -12.55
N LEU A 115 14.75 3.45 -11.57
CA LEU A 115 14.04 3.91 -10.37
C LEU A 115 14.89 4.85 -9.51
N SER A 116 16.21 4.67 -9.49
CA SER A 116 17.13 5.53 -8.74
C SER A 116 17.18 6.98 -9.23
N GLU A 117 16.74 7.24 -10.47
CA GLU A 117 16.57 8.59 -11.00
C GLU A 117 15.38 9.34 -10.36
N ILE A 118 14.41 8.59 -9.80
CA ILE A 118 13.21 9.16 -9.15
C ILE A 118 13.45 9.38 -7.65
N ALA A 119 14.02 8.38 -6.98
CA ALA A 119 14.38 8.39 -5.57
C ALA A 119 15.41 7.29 -5.27
N ASP A 120 16.24 7.49 -4.25
CA ASP A 120 17.13 6.44 -3.74
C ASP A 120 16.32 5.20 -3.34
N THR A 121 16.80 4.02 -3.74
CA THR A 121 16.10 2.74 -3.82
C THR A 121 16.49 1.77 -2.69
N ASP A 122 17.11 2.27 -1.62
CA ASP A 122 17.51 1.51 -0.42
C ASP A 122 16.42 0.58 0.13
N ARG A 123 15.16 1.03 0.03
CA ARG A 123 13.94 0.33 0.50
C ARG A 123 13.12 -0.33 -0.61
N TRP A 124 13.64 -0.34 -1.83
CA TRP A 124 13.03 -1.04 -2.96
C TRP A 124 13.78 -2.35 -3.18
N LYS A 125 13.15 -3.46 -2.82
CA LYS A 125 13.76 -4.78 -2.81
C LYS A 125 13.19 -5.62 -3.95
N PHE A 126 14.10 -6.12 -4.77
CA PHE A 126 13.82 -7.14 -5.75
C PHE A 126 14.24 -8.48 -5.14
N VAL A 127 13.31 -9.42 -5.09
CA VAL A 127 13.54 -10.75 -4.50
C VAL A 127 13.18 -11.84 -5.52
N PHE A 128 14.00 -12.88 -5.53
CA PHE A 128 14.03 -13.93 -6.56
C PHE A 128 13.74 -15.28 -5.92
N GLY A 129 12.89 -16.06 -6.55
CA GLY A 129 12.55 -17.41 -6.07
C GLY A 129 12.00 -18.28 -7.20
N SER A 130 11.71 -19.53 -6.86
CA SER A 130 11.09 -20.46 -7.81
C SER A 130 9.66 -20.03 -8.17
N PRO A 131 9.15 -20.40 -9.36
CA PRO A 131 7.74 -20.20 -9.71
C PRO A 131 6.76 -20.76 -8.67
N GLU A 132 7.11 -21.88 -8.04
CA GLU A 132 6.32 -22.53 -7.00
C GLU A 132 6.22 -21.66 -5.74
N GLU A 133 7.34 -21.11 -5.26
CA GLU A 133 7.36 -20.21 -4.10
C GLU A 133 6.58 -18.91 -4.36
N ILE A 134 6.72 -18.35 -5.57
CA ILE A 134 5.97 -17.14 -5.96
C ILE A 134 4.45 -17.41 -5.94
N LYS A 135 4.03 -18.56 -6.49
CA LYS A 135 2.63 -18.99 -6.46
C LYS A 135 2.15 -19.24 -5.04
N GLU A 136 2.97 -19.81 -4.17
CA GLU A 136 2.62 -20.01 -2.76
C GLU A 136 2.32 -18.68 -2.06
N VAL A 137 3.20 -17.68 -2.24
CA VAL A 137 2.99 -16.33 -1.68
C VAL A 137 1.74 -15.69 -2.27
N PHE A 138 1.57 -15.72 -3.60
CA PHE A 138 0.40 -15.14 -4.26
C PHE A 138 -0.91 -15.79 -3.78
N ASN A 139 -0.97 -17.11 -3.70
CA ASN A 139 -2.16 -17.83 -3.24
C ASN A 139 -2.48 -17.56 -1.77
N SER A 140 -1.47 -17.26 -0.94
CA SER A 140 -1.67 -16.91 0.47
C SER A 140 -2.43 -15.60 0.67
N LEU A 141 -2.44 -14.72 -0.34
CA LEU A 141 -3.21 -13.47 -0.35
C LEU A 141 -4.73 -13.71 -0.38
N LYS A 142 -5.16 -14.89 -0.84
CA LYS A 142 -6.59 -15.28 -0.97
C LYS A 142 -7.45 -14.24 -1.70
N SER A 143 -6.85 -13.51 -2.63
CA SER A 143 -7.55 -12.56 -3.50
C SER A 143 -8.24 -13.26 -4.67
N ASP A 144 -9.14 -12.56 -5.33
CA ASP A 144 -9.78 -12.94 -6.59
C ASP A 144 -8.93 -12.62 -7.85
N TYR A 145 -7.78 -11.96 -7.68
CA TYR A 145 -6.84 -11.70 -8.76
C TYR A 145 -6.09 -12.95 -9.23
N LEU A 146 -5.54 -12.87 -10.44
CA LEU A 146 -4.80 -13.96 -11.08
C LEU A 146 -3.31 -13.64 -11.15
N LEU A 147 -2.49 -14.66 -10.88
CA LEU A 147 -1.09 -14.68 -11.25
C LEU A 147 -0.98 -15.17 -12.69
N MET A 148 -0.33 -14.39 -13.53
CA MET A 148 -0.15 -14.71 -14.95
C MET A 148 0.83 -15.88 -15.15
N PRO A 149 0.85 -16.54 -16.33
CA PRO A 149 1.74 -17.68 -16.59
C PRO A 149 3.24 -17.38 -16.45
N ASP A 150 3.62 -16.11 -16.57
CA ASP A 150 4.99 -15.61 -16.35
C ASP A 150 5.33 -15.39 -14.87
N ASN A 151 4.42 -15.71 -13.94
CA ASN A 151 4.47 -15.41 -12.51
C ASN A 151 4.40 -13.92 -12.17
N GLY A 152 3.83 -13.11 -13.07
CA GLY A 152 3.57 -11.69 -12.85
C GLY A 152 2.12 -11.41 -12.45
N SER A 153 1.89 -10.22 -11.90
CA SER A 153 0.56 -9.66 -11.71
C SER A 153 0.64 -8.13 -11.78
N PRO A 154 -0.30 -7.44 -12.44
CA PRO A 154 -0.34 -5.99 -12.41
C PRO A 154 -0.75 -5.45 -11.04
N TYR A 155 -1.34 -6.29 -10.18
CA TYR A 155 -1.82 -5.89 -8.87
C TYR A 155 -0.71 -5.88 -7.82
N VAL A 156 -0.78 -4.89 -6.92
CA VAL A 156 0.07 -4.79 -5.74
C VAL A 156 -0.75 -4.78 -4.46
N PHE A 157 -0.14 -5.25 -3.39
CA PHE A 157 -0.84 -5.54 -2.13
C PHE A 157 -0.17 -4.80 -0.98
N ILE A 158 -0.96 -4.38 0.02
CA ILE A 158 -0.41 -3.76 1.23
C ILE A 158 -0.35 -4.82 2.33
N ILE A 159 0.86 -5.15 2.77
CA ILE A 159 1.09 -6.06 3.89
C ILE A 159 1.51 -5.24 5.10
N ASP A 160 0.82 -5.43 6.23
CA ASP A 160 1.18 -4.77 7.48
C ASP A 160 2.35 -5.47 8.19
N LYS A 161 2.82 -4.86 9.29
CA LYS A 161 3.97 -5.36 10.07
C LYS A 161 3.74 -6.74 10.69
N ASN A 162 2.49 -7.17 10.84
CA ASN A 162 2.15 -8.48 11.38
C ASN A 162 2.13 -9.56 10.29
N GLY A 163 2.33 -9.18 9.01
CA GLY A 163 2.26 -10.09 7.88
C GLY A 163 0.83 -10.32 7.39
N ASN A 164 -0.08 -9.36 7.61
CA ASN A 164 -1.46 -9.47 7.15
C ASN A 164 -1.70 -8.59 5.92
N LEU A 165 -2.53 -9.08 5.00
CA LEU A 165 -3.03 -8.32 3.88
C LEU A 165 -4.06 -7.30 4.35
N ARG A 166 -3.85 -6.05 3.96
CA ARG A 166 -4.73 -4.92 4.20
C ARG A 166 -5.30 -4.40 2.90
N GLY A 167 -6.55 -3.96 2.95
CA GLY A 167 -7.27 -3.43 1.79
C GLY A 167 -8.64 -2.94 2.23
N ARG A 168 -9.56 -2.77 1.29
CA ARG A 168 -10.91 -2.23 1.56
C ARG A 168 -11.94 -3.35 1.55
N ASP A 169 -12.85 -3.37 2.51
CA ASP A 169 -13.97 -4.31 2.56
C ASP A 169 -15.31 -3.74 2.07
N ASP A 170 -15.35 -2.43 1.79
CA ASP A 170 -16.48 -1.65 1.31
C ASP A 170 -16.11 -0.62 0.21
N ASP A 171 -15.21 -0.96 -0.72
CA ASP A 171 -14.84 -0.08 -1.83
C ASP A 171 -16.03 0.19 -2.77
N GLU A 172 -16.20 1.46 -3.16
CA GLU A 172 -17.35 1.95 -3.94
C GLU A 172 -17.49 1.27 -5.31
N ASP A 173 -16.38 0.83 -5.91
CA ASP A 173 -16.37 0.27 -7.27
C ASP A 173 -16.47 -1.26 -7.28
N VAL A 174 -15.80 -1.93 -6.33
CA VAL A 174 -15.59 -3.39 -6.36
C VAL A 174 -16.06 -4.12 -5.11
N GLY A 175 -16.51 -3.42 -4.07
CA GLY A 175 -16.88 -3.99 -2.78
C GLY A 175 -15.66 -4.40 -1.95
N LYS A 176 -14.96 -5.47 -2.32
CA LYS A 176 -13.70 -5.87 -1.66
C LYS A 176 -12.50 -5.61 -2.55
N LEU A 177 -11.63 -4.70 -2.12
CA LEU A 177 -10.40 -4.37 -2.83
C LEU A 177 -9.19 -4.98 -2.10
N TYR A 178 -8.73 -6.14 -2.58
CA TYR A 178 -7.60 -6.85 -1.99
C TYR A 178 -6.24 -6.21 -2.32
N GLY A 179 -6.15 -5.52 -3.45
CA GLY A 179 -4.93 -4.96 -3.99
C GLY A 179 -5.26 -3.94 -5.07
N PHE A 180 -4.24 -3.27 -5.59
CA PHE A 180 -4.39 -2.11 -6.46
C PHE A 180 -3.75 -2.37 -7.81
N ASP A 181 -4.42 -2.04 -8.91
CA ASP A 181 -3.83 -2.17 -10.24
C ASP A 181 -2.72 -1.12 -10.45
N ALA A 182 -1.45 -1.56 -10.45
CA ALA A 182 -0.32 -0.65 -10.60
C ALA A 182 -0.19 -0.03 -12.00
N ARG A 183 -0.93 -0.54 -12.99
CA ARG A 183 -1.03 0.09 -14.32
C ARG A 183 -1.87 1.36 -14.28
N ASP A 184 -2.87 1.41 -13.39
CA ASP A 184 -3.75 2.56 -13.23
C ASP A 184 -3.13 3.58 -12.27
N PHE A 185 -2.64 4.66 -12.86
CA PHE A 185 -2.07 5.77 -12.11
C PHE A 185 -3.07 6.41 -11.13
N ALA A 186 -4.35 6.52 -11.51
CA ALA A 186 -5.38 7.13 -10.69
C ALA A 186 -5.72 6.23 -9.50
N GLU A 187 -5.79 4.92 -9.69
CA GLU A 187 -6.02 3.97 -8.60
C GLU A 187 -4.88 4.03 -7.56
N ILE A 188 -3.63 4.02 -8.02
CA ILE A 188 -2.47 4.16 -7.13
C ILE A 188 -2.44 5.53 -6.45
N ASN A 189 -2.77 6.62 -7.15
CA ASN A 189 -2.73 7.97 -6.60
C ASN A 189 -3.87 8.27 -5.63
N ASN A 190 -5.08 7.79 -5.91
CA ASN A 190 -6.30 8.21 -5.21
C ASN A 190 -6.79 7.16 -4.21
N LYS A 191 -6.50 5.87 -4.43
CA LYS A 191 -6.89 4.81 -3.49
C LYS A 191 -5.69 4.38 -2.64
N MET A 192 -4.65 3.87 -3.28
CA MET A 192 -3.51 3.29 -2.56
C MET A 192 -2.74 4.33 -1.72
N ASP A 193 -2.52 5.54 -2.25
CA ASP A 193 -1.82 6.60 -1.50
C ASP A 193 -2.51 6.93 -0.17
N ASP A 194 -3.84 6.93 -0.16
CA ASP A 194 -4.62 7.22 1.03
C ASP A 194 -4.61 6.04 2.01
N ASP A 195 -4.75 4.82 1.52
CA ASP A 195 -4.72 3.59 2.33
C ASP A 195 -3.33 3.39 2.99
N VAL A 196 -2.25 3.72 2.29
CA VAL A 196 -0.89 3.72 2.85
C VAL A 196 -0.74 4.80 3.94
N LYS A 197 -1.30 6.00 3.77
CA LYS A 197 -1.29 7.02 4.83
C LYS A 197 -2.01 6.54 6.08
N VAL A 198 -3.16 5.87 5.91
CA VAL A 198 -3.94 5.30 7.01
C VAL A 198 -3.10 4.29 7.79
N ILE A 199 -2.50 3.30 7.14
CA ILE A 199 -1.67 2.29 7.83
C ILE A 199 -0.47 2.94 8.54
N LEU A 200 0.22 3.87 7.88
CA LEU A 200 1.36 4.56 8.49
C LEU A 200 0.94 5.39 9.72
N ALA A 201 -0.27 5.98 9.69
CA ALA A 201 -0.84 6.70 10.82
C ALA A 201 -1.22 5.76 11.97
N GLU A 202 -1.89 4.63 11.68
CA GLU A 202 -2.19 3.58 12.66
C GLU A 202 -0.93 3.14 13.39
N TYR A 203 0.12 2.81 12.64
CA TYR A 203 1.38 2.36 13.22
C TYR A 203 2.04 3.43 14.10
N ARG A 204 2.04 4.70 13.66
CA ARG A 204 2.57 5.80 14.48
C ARG A 204 1.80 5.97 15.79
N LEU A 205 0.48 5.76 15.77
CA LEU A 205 -0.36 5.82 16.97
C LEU A 205 -0.05 4.67 17.93
N GLU A 206 0.10 3.45 17.42
CA GLU A 206 0.48 2.28 18.22
C GLU A 206 1.85 2.45 18.88
N LEU A 207 2.85 2.94 18.12
CA LEU A 207 4.16 3.25 18.66
C LEU A 207 4.13 4.29 19.78
N LYS A 208 3.29 5.32 19.66
CA LYS A 208 3.14 6.35 20.70
C LYS A 208 2.53 5.76 21.97
N LYS A 209 1.50 4.94 21.85
CA LYS A 209 0.87 4.24 22.99
C LYS A 209 1.89 3.35 23.70
N TYR A 210 2.61 2.53 22.92
CA TYR A 210 3.63 1.63 23.46
C TYR A 210 4.74 2.35 24.24
N LYS A 211 5.19 3.51 23.76
CA LYS A 211 6.19 4.32 24.47
C LYS A 211 5.63 4.94 25.74
N ALA A 212 4.40 5.44 25.71
CA ALA A 212 3.74 6.01 26.87
C ALA A 212 3.55 4.98 28.01
N ASP A 213 3.22 3.73 27.66
CA ASP A 213 3.02 2.66 28.65
C ASP A 213 4.33 2.17 29.32
N ARG A 214 5.49 2.47 28.72
CA ARG A 214 6.82 2.10 29.28
C ARG A 214 7.40 3.16 30.22
N GLU A 215 6.85 4.36 30.26
CA GLU A 215 7.31 5.46 31.13
C GLU A 215 6.55 5.54 32.46
N ILE A 216 5.76 4.50 32.80
CA ILE A 216 4.96 4.39 34.05
C ILE A 216 5.59 3.35 35.00
#